data_AF-A0A2W7B252-F1
#
_entry.id   AF-A0A2W7B252-F1
#
_cell.length_a   1.000
_cell.length_b   1.000
_cell.length_c   1.000
_cell.angle_alpha   90.00
_cell.angle_beta   90.00
_cell.angle_gamma   90.00
#
_symmetry.space_group_name_H-M   'P 1'
#
loop_
_entity.id
_entity.type
_entity.pdbx_description
1 polymer ?
#
loop_
_entity_poly.entity_id
_entity_poly.type
_entity_poly.pdbx_seq_one_letter_code
_entity_poly.pdbx_strand_id
1 'polypeptide(L)'
;MKPIFKNSTDWEQAEYLMQPSLIRVIDNLRKQLEESVWKGTYTEIEQPYPGHQLHLSYQDYNYAIALWDICFEVCFSDYQVFLSTDNRHLENQEQEVSIDTSLFRETGEIDWQKLEAKTQKIINKIFANLPTV
;
A
#
# COMPACT_ATOMS: atom_id res chain seq x y z
N MET A 1 -9.94 2.79 3.14
CA MET A 1 -10.07 4.14 3.74
C MET A 1 -9.73 5.17 2.68
N LYS A 2 -10.40 6.34 2.66
CA LYS A 2 -10.13 7.39 1.67
C LYS A 2 -9.23 8.48 2.28
N PRO A 3 -8.01 8.69 1.77
CA PRO A 3 -7.16 9.77 2.27
C PRO A 3 -7.71 11.14 1.86
N ILE A 4 -7.70 12.10 2.79
CA ILE A 4 -7.98 13.53 2.57
C ILE A 4 -6.70 14.31 2.89
N PHE A 5 -6.24 15.12 1.94
CA PHE A 5 -5.02 15.90 2.11
C PHE A 5 -5.25 17.14 2.98
N LYS A 6 -4.30 17.45 3.87
CA LYS A 6 -4.37 18.63 4.75
C LYS A 6 -4.21 19.95 4.01
N ASN A 7 -3.49 19.95 2.89
CA ASN A 7 -3.17 21.16 2.11
C ASN A 7 -2.82 20.81 0.64
N SER A 8 -2.70 21.84 -0.21
CA SER A 8 -2.39 21.68 -1.65
C SER A 8 -1.00 21.10 -1.90
N THR A 9 -0.02 21.40 -1.04
CA THR A 9 1.34 20.89 -1.18
C THR A 9 1.40 19.37 -0.98
N ASP A 10 0.66 18.84 0.00
CA ASP A 10 0.51 17.40 0.20
C ASP A 10 -0.14 16.73 -1.02
N TRP A 11 -1.11 17.39 -1.66
CA TRP A 11 -1.76 16.88 -2.87
C TRP A 11 -0.81 16.83 -4.07
N GLU A 12 -0.09 17.93 -4.35
CA GLU A 12 0.88 18.00 -5.46
C GLU A 12 2.00 16.96 -5.30
N GLN A 13 2.54 16.82 -4.09
CA GLN A 13 3.57 15.82 -3.79
C GLN A 13 3.04 14.39 -3.93
N ALA A 14 1.77 14.14 -3.59
CA ALA A 14 1.14 12.85 -3.82
C ALA A 14 1.11 12.50 -5.31
N GLU A 15 0.73 13.43 -6.19
CA GLU A 15 0.67 13.17 -7.63
C GLU A 15 2.01 12.65 -8.19
N TYR A 16 3.13 13.24 -7.75
CA TYR A 16 4.46 12.80 -8.15
C TYR A 16 4.87 11.46 -7.54
N LEU A 17 4.44 11.18 -6.30
CA LEU A 17 4.90 10.02 -5.53
C LEU A 17 4.09 8.75 -5.78
N MET A 18 2.80 8.87 -6.12
CA MET A 18 1.88 7.73 -6.22
C MET A 18 2.26 6.72 -7.31
N GLN A 19 2.62 7.20 -8.52
CA GLN A 19 3.03 6.31 -9.62
C GLN A 19 4.32 5.53 -9.29
N PRO A 20 5.42 6.18 -8.84
CA PRO A 20 6.59 5.50 -8.29
C PRO A 20 6.28 4.48 -7.20
N SER A 21 5.40 4.84 -6.27
CA SER A 21 5.04 3.97 -5.14
C SER A 21 4.33 2.71 -5.61
N LEU A 22 3.38 2.81 -6.54
CA LEU A 22 2.69 1.66 -7.11
C LEU A 22 3.66 0.67 -7.76
N ILE A 23 4.62 1.16 -8.56
CA ILE A 23 5.63 0.32 -9.21
C ILE A 23 6.46 -0.43 -8.15
N ARG A 24 6.91 0.26 -7.09
CA ARG A 24 7.70 -0.35 -6.02
C ARG A 24 6.89 -1.36 -5.22
N VAL A 25 5.62 -1.08 -4.95
CA VAL A 25 4.71 -1.98 -4.24
C VAL A 25 4.52 -3.27 -5.02
N ILE A 26 4.18 -3.19 -6.31
CA ILE A 26 3.97 -4.39 -7.14
C ILE A 26 5.24 -5.23 -7.25
N ASP A 27 6.40 -4.61 -7.48
CA ASP A 27 7.66 -5.35 -7.59
C ASP A 27 8.04 -6.06 -6.28
N ASN A 28 7.91 -5.38 -5.14
CA ASN A 28 8.22 -6.00 -3.86
C ASN A 28 7.19 -7.06 -3.44
N LEU A 29 5.91 -6.88 -3.76
CA LEU A 29 4.89 -7.91 -3.53
C LEU A 29 5.20 -9.17 -4.35
N ARG A 30 5.58 -9.01 -5.62
CA ARG A 30 5.99 -10.14 -6.46
C ARG A 30 7.17 -10.90 -5.85
N LYS A 31 8.23 -10.20 -5.46
CA LYS A 31 9.41 -10.81 -4.80
C LYS A 31 9.04 -11.53 -3.51
N GLN A 32 8.23 -10.89 -2.66
CA GLN A 32 7.81 -11.48 -1.39
C GLN A 32 6.97 -12.74 -1.59
N LEU A 33 6.10 -12.75 -2.60
CA LEU A 33 5.29 -13.92 -2.95
C LEU A 33 6.15 -15.09 -3.43
N GLU A 34 7.21 -14.83 -4.20
CA GLU A 34 8.17 -15.86 -4.67
C GLU A 34 8.88 -16.55 -3.50
N GLU A 35 9.10 -15.86 -2.39
CA GLU A 35 9.77 -16.38 -1.19
C GLU A 35 8.81 -16.92 -0.11
N SER A 36 7.49 -16.72 -0.29
CA SER A 36 6.48 -17.07 0.72
C SER A 36 5.72 -18.35 0.38
N VAL A 37 5.07 -18.94 1.39
CA VAL A 37 4.11 -20.04 1.20
C VAL A 37 2.76 -19.57 0.65
N TRP A 38 2.51 -18.26 0.64
CA TRP A 38 1.25 -17.65 0.24
C TRP A 38 1.15 -17.55 -1.27
N LYS A 39 -0.02 -17.87 -1.83
CA LYS A 39 -0.32 -17.64 -3.24
C LYS A 39 -1.04 -16.30 -3.40
N GLY A 40 -0.49 -15.43 -4.23
CA GLY A 40 -1.05 -14.12 -4.56
C GLY A 40 -1.76 -14.12 -5.92
N THR A 41 -2.96 -13.55 -5.99
CA THR A 41 -3.67 -13.29 -7.26
C THR A 41 -4.14 -11.83 -7.29
N TYR A 42 -3.82 -11.13 -8.36
CA TYR A 42 -4.26 -9.74 -8.55
C TYR A 42 -5.63 -9.73 -9.22
N THR A 43 -6.54 -8.90 -8.72
CA THR A 43 -7.90 -8.78 -9.25
C THR A 43 -8.29 -7.31 -9.35
N GLU A 44 -8.96 -6.97 -10.44
CA GLU A 44 -9.56 -5.66 -10.64
C GLU A 44 -10.97 -5.65 -10.05
N ILE A 45 -11.29 -4.60 -9.31
CA ILE A 45 -12.61 -4.35 -8.76
C ILE A 45 -13.20 -3.18 -9.53
N GLU A 46 -14.36 -3.39 -10.15
CA GLU A 46 -15.07 -2.33 -10.88
C GLU A 46 -16.08 -1.57 -10.02
N GLN A 47 -16.51 -2.14 -8.88
CA GLN A 47 -17.55 -1.58 -8.01
C GLN A 47 -17.15 -1.61 -6.53
N PRO A 48 -17.45 -0.56 -5.75
CA PRO A 48 -18.16 0.67 -6.15
C PRO A 48 -17.30 1.64 -6.98
N TYR A 49 -15.97 1.47 -6.98
CA TYR A 49 -15.03 2.24 -7.79
C TYR A 49 -13.91 1.34 -8.32
N PRO A 50 -13.31 1.67 -9.49
CA PRO A 50 -12.16 0.98 -10.02
C PRO A 50 -11.00 0.88 -9.03
N GLY A 51 -10.52 -0.33 -8.75
CA GLY A 51 -9.42 -0.58 -7.83
C GLY A 51 -8.71 -1.90 -8.12
N HIS A 52 -7.54 -2.07 -7.50
CA HIS A 52 -6.76 -3.30 -7.59
C HIS A 52 -6.61 -3.93 -6.22
N GLN A 53 -6.87 -5.23 -6.13
CA GLN A 53 -6.66 -6.03 -4.94
C GLN A 53 -5.67 -7.15 -5.18
N LEU A 54 -4.89 -7.46 -4.14
CA LEU A 54 -4.13 -8.69 -4.03
C LEU A 54 -4.87 -9.64 -3.09
N HIS A 55 -5.27 -10.79 -3.60
CA HIS A 55 -5.80 -11.90 -2.83
C HIS A 55 -4.68 -12.85 -2.45
N LEU A 56 -4.48 -13.04 -1.14
CA LEU A 56 -3.51 -13.95 -0.56
C LEU A 56 -4.25 -15.19 -0.05
N SER A 57 -3.81 -16.36 -0.48
CA SER A 57 -4.38 -17.64 -0.06
C SER A 57 -3.31 -18.62 0.42
N TYR A 58 -3.58 -19.27 1.54
CA TYR A 58 -2.75 -20.34 2.09
C TYR A 58 -3.60 -21.27 2.95
N GLN A 59 -3.71 -22.54 2.57
CA GLN A 59 -4.60 -23.51 3.21
C GLN A 59 -6.04 -22.97 3.32
N ASP A 60 -6.59 -22.87 4.55
CA ASP A 60 -7.93 -22.34 4.81
C ASP A 60 -7.95 -20.81 4.98
N TYR A 61 -6.78 -20.17 4.98
CA TYR A 61 -6.66 -18.73 5.14
C TYR A 61 -6.77 -18.00 3.80
N ASN A 62 -7.60 -16.95 3.80
CA ASN A 62 -7.79 -16.06 2.67
C ASN A 62 -7.81 -14.61 3.18
N TYR A 63 -6.97 -13.78 2.58
CA TYR A 63 -6.87 -12.35 2.88
C TYR A 63 -6.96 -11.56 1.58
N ALA A 64 -7.59 -10.39 1.64
CA ALA A 64 -7.58 -9.44 0.54
C ALA A 64 -6.94 -8.14 1.02
N ILE A 65 -6.14 -7.52 0.15
CA ILE A 65 -5.53 -6.21 0.42
C ILE A 65 -5.64 -5.33 -0.82
N ALA A 66 -6.10 -4.08 -0.64
CA ALA A 66 -6.13 -3.11 -1.72
C ALA A 66 -4.71 -2.58 -1.97
N LEU A 67 -4.27 -2.59 -3.23
CA LEU A 67 -2.93 -2.09 -3.58
C LEU A 67 -2.77 -0.61 -3.26
N TRP A 68 -3.85 0.16 -3.41
CA TRP A 68 -3.87 1.58 -3.07
C TRP A 68 -3.63 1.83 -1.59
N ASP A 69 -4.18 0.98 -0.69
CA ASP A 69 -3.97 1.16 0.74
C ASP A 69 -2.49 0.94 1.12
N ILE A 70 -1.79 0.01 0.44
CA ILE A 70 -0.33 -0.16 0.60
C ILE A 70 0.40 1.08 0.08
N CYS A 71 0.02 1.60 -1.09
CA CYS A 71 0.60 2.82 -1.64
C CYS A 71 0.39 4.02 -0.70
N PHE A 72 -0.76 4.11 -0.04
CA PHE A 72 -1.05 5.16 0.93
C PHE A 72 -0.19 5.03 2.20
N GLU A 73 0.00 3.82 2.75
CA GLU A 73 0.94 3.62 3.88
C GLU A 73 2.40 3.96 3.47
N VAL A 74 2.76 3.74 2.20
CA VAL A 74 4.06 4.18 1.66
C VAL A 74 4.13 5.71 1.57
N CYS A 75 3.15 6.37 0.96
CA CYS A 75 3.20 7.80 0.68
C CYS A 75 2.97 8.70 1.90
N PHE A 76 2.20 8.25 2.87
CA PHE A 76 1.72 9.09 3.97
C PHE A 76 2.34 8.71 5.31
N SER A 77 2.48 9.70 6.19
CA SER A 77 3.02 9.50 7.54
C SER A 77 1.98 8.94 8.52
N ASP A 78 0.72 9.28 8.29
CA ASP A 78 -0.37 9.02 9.23
C ASP A 78 -1.26 7.83 8.82
N TYR A 79 -1.00 7.19 7.67
CA TYR A 79 -1.85 6.12 7.13
C TYR A 79 -1.36 4.72 7.54
N GLN A 80 -2.27 3.80 7.87
CA GLN A 80 -1.95 2.41 8.19
C GLN A 80 -2.82 1.46 7.37
N VAL A 81 -2.18 0.47 6.73
CA VAL A 81 -2.89 -0.60 6.04
C VAL A 81 -3.46 -1.58 7.05
N PHE A 82 -4.69 -2.04 6.79
CA PHE A 82 -5.34 -3.09 7.56
C PHE A 82 -5.62 -4.27 6.64
N LEU A 83 -5.15 -5.46 7.04
CA LEU A 83 -5.52 -6.71 6.38
C LEU A 83 -6.94 -7.07 6.81
N SER A 84 -7.84 -7.30 5.86
CA SER A 84 -9.19 -7.77 6.17
C SER A 84 -9.31 -9.26 5.85
N THR A 85 -9.82 -10.03 6.83
CA THR A 85 -10.26 -11.43 6.62
C THR A 85 -11.67 -11.50 6.04
N ASP A 86 -12.41 -10.39 6.14
CA ASP A 86 -13.73 -10.16 5.60
C ASP A 86 -13.65 -9.11 4.49
N ASN A 87 -14.46 -9.25 3.44
CA ASN A 87 -14.56 -8.29 2.33
C ASN A 87 -15.15 -6.92 2.76
N ARG A 88 -15.10 -6.57 4.05
CA ARG A 88 -15.52 -5.29 4.58
C ARG A 88 -14.45 -4.26 4.27
N HIS A 89 -14.53 -3.75 3.06
CA HIS A 89 -13.85 -2.53 2.66
C HIS A 89 -14.18 -1.41 3.65
N LEU A 90 -13.16 -0.84 4.29
CA LEU A 90 -13.25 0.38 5.11
C LEU A 90 -13.42 1.61 4.19
N GLU A 91 -14.36 1.55 3.25
CA GLU A 91 -14.55 2.48 2.14
C GLU A 91 -15.09 3.85 2.59
N ASN A 92 -15.68 3.94 3.79
CA ASN A 92 -16.35 5.17 4.26
C ASN A 92 -15.63 5.88 5.42
N GLN A 93 -14.40 5.46 5.75
CA GLN A 93 -13.58 6.19 6.70
C GLN A 93 -12.64 7.11 5.93
N GLU A 94 -13.02 8.38 5.93
CA GLU A 94 -12.16 9.48 5.51
C GLU A 94 -11.09 9.69 6.58
N GLN A 95 -9.83 9.69 6.15
CA GLN A 95 -8.71 9.92 7.04
C GLN A 95 -7.89 11.09 6.52
N GLU A 96 -7.69 12.08 7.38
CA GLU A 96 -6.80 13.20 7.09
C GLU A 96 -5.34 12.72 7.11
N VAL A 97 -4.60 12.95 6.03
CA VAL A 97 -3.23 12.46 5.83
C VAL A 97 -2.27 13.58 5.44
N SER A 98 -1.02 13.41 5.85
CA SER A 98 0.12 14.22 5.40
C SER A 98 1.12 13.37 4.62
N ILE A 99 1.73 13.96 3.60
CA ILE A 99 2.82 13.33 2.86
C ILE A 99 3.99 13.05 3.80
N ASP A 100 4.60 11.88 3.62
CA ASP A 100 5.89 11.59 4.22
C ASP A 100 6.98 12.34 3.45
N THR A 101 7.26 13.57 3.90
CA THR A 101 8.26 14.44 3.29
C THR A 101 9.67 13.86 3.37
N SER A 102 9.91 12.85 4.22
CA SER A 102 11.20 12.17 4.28
C SER A 102 11.55 11.40 3.01
N LEU A 103 10.53 11.08 2.19
CA LEU A 103 10.66 10.44 0.88
C LEU A 103 11.16 11.39 -0.22
N PHE A 104 11.33 12.67 0.09
CA PHE A 104 11.90 13.65 -0.81
C PHE A 104 13.31 14.04 -0.34
N ARG A 105 14.14 14.42 -1.30
CA ARG A 105 15.43 15.05 -1.06
C ARG A 105 15.23 16.53 -0.77
N GLU A 106 16.29 17.18 -0.31
CA GLU A 106 16.32 18.65 -0.14
C GLU A 106 16.03 19.41 -1.44
N THR A 107 16.27 18.79 -2.59
CA THR A 107 15.96 19.35 -3.93
C THR A 107 14.47 19.30 -4.29
N GLY A 108 13.64 18.60 -3.50
CA GLY A 108 12.24 18.33 -3.83
C GLY A 108 12.04 17.12 -4.75
N GLU A 109 13.10 16.45 -5.18
CA GLU A 109 13.02 15.20 -5.94
C GLU A 109 12.77 13.99 -5.03
N ILE A 110 12.20 12.92 -5.58
CA ILE A 110 11.97 11.66 -4.85
C ILE A 110 13.30 10.99 -4.49
N ASP A 111 13.45 10.64 -3.22
CA ASP A 111 14.50 9.77 -2.72
C ASP A 111 14.14 8.30 -2.96
N TRP A 112 14.52 7.79 -4.13
CA TRP A 112 14.25 6.42 -4.55
C TRP A 112 14.74 5.35 -3.57
N GLN A 113 15.82 5.60 -2.85
CA GLN A 113 16.38 4.63 -1.91
C GLN A 113 15.49 4.54 -0.66
N LYS A 114 15.03 5.69 -0.14
CA LYS A 114 14.09 5.70 0.98
C LYS A 114 12.73 5.15 0.58
N LEU A 115 12.26 5.45 -0.62
CA LEU A 115 11.00 4.89 -1.14
C LEU A 115 11.04 3.37 -1.21
N GLU A 116 12.13 2.80 -1.74
CA GLU A 116 12.34 1.35 -1.79
C GLU A 116 12.40 0.76 -0.37
N ALA A 117 13.21 1.34 0.52
CA ALA A 117 13.37 0.84 1.89
C ALA A 117 12.06 0.88 2.69
N LYS A 118 11.27 1.96 2.54
CA LYS A 118 9.96 2.07 3.20
C LYS A 118 8.98 1.05 2.64
N THR A 119 8.93 0.89 1.31
CA THR A 119 8.10 -0.12 0.65
C THR A 119 8.42 -1.55 1.13
N GLN A 120 9.70 -1.92 1.17
CA GLN A 120 10.13 -3.22 1.69
C GLN A 120 9.69 -3.43 3.14
N LYS A 121 9.89 -2.42 4.00
CA LYS A 121 9.50 -2.49 5.41
C LYS A 121 7.99 -2.74 5.56
N ILE A 122 7.16 -2.05 4.77
CA ILE A 122 5.70 -2.21 4.83
C ILE A 122 5.29 -3.60 4.33
N ILE A 123 5.84 -4.08 3.22
CA ILE A 123 5.50 -5.41 2.69
C ILE A 123 5.96 -6.52 3.65
N ASN A 124 7.15 -6.41 4.22
CA ASN A 124 7.62 -7.34 5.24
C ASN A 124 6.71 -7.36 6.48
N LYS A 125 6.25 -6.17 6.93
CA LYS A 125 5.28 -6.04 8.03
C LYS A 125 3.96 -6.72 7.68
N ILE A 126 3.44 -6.54 6.45
CA ILE A 126 2.21 -7.18 5.98
C ILE A 126 2.33 -8.70 6.08
N PHE A 127 3.39 -9.28 5.50
CA PHE A 127 3.58 -10.73 5.48
C PHE A 127 3.92 -11.31 6.87
N ALA A 128 4.61 -10.57 7.73
CA ALA A 128 4.87 -10.97 9.11
C ALA A 128 3.59 -11.02 9.98
N ASN A 129 2.56 -10.25 9.63
CA ASN A 129 1.26 -10.28 10.31
C ASN A 129 0.32 -11.36 9.78
N LEU A 130 0.69 -12.07 8.70
CA LEU A 130 -0.06 -13.23 8.24
C LEU A 130 0.18 -14.41 9.19
N PRO A 131 -0.81 -15.30 9.37
CA PRO A 131 -0.66 -16.51 10.17
C PRO A 131 0.62 -17.26 9.79
N THR A 132 1.53 -17.38 10.76
CA THR A 132 2.77 -18.13 10.62
C THR A 132 2.46 -19.60 10.90
N VAL A 133 2.91 -20.48 10.00
CA VAL A 133 2.91 -21.93 10.19
C VAL A 133 3.71 -22.31 11.43
#